data_AF-A0A1Q5ZVF9-F1
#
_entry.id   AF-A0A1Q5ZVF9-F1
#
_cell.length_a   1.000
_cell.length_b   1.000
_cell.length_c   1.000
_cell.angle_alpha   90.00
_cell.angle_beta   90.00
_cell.angle_gamma   90.00
#
_symmetry.space_group_name_H-M   'P 1'
#
loop_
_entity.id
_entity.type
_entity.pdbx_description
1 polymer ?
#
loop_
_entity_poly.entity_id
_entity_poly.type
_entity_poly.pdbx_seq_one_letter_code
_entity_poly.pdbx_strand_id
1 'polypeptide(L)'
;MISRFFAENLNSSIMYSTSLKNKIWLCLCYGLVVGATFLRLSTKYFSPWIAPPFLLAATIIFLVAALLLPYTWHSTEKKNSINGSGLKIKLEHRIIYAFSLDMIMFGFHKIEGLQMMVPLGILDTPFSSLSGETLVWAFFKYSYPFTVFIALVQIIISILLLFTKTRLFGLILAVPVLVFITCLDFFYQIPQGPLIHGIILLLGIFYFLSQDSKRLIHFIFQPLQGSKSLKIPSYRKNIYRVSLFIWPVFFYCIYDYPNKHPQLYGKYEVQNLKINEVAFKAKTPKDSILSTIYMDLLDEIAFDFNDYRYRYIGNYSLNEENDSITIRWRYPSDKLDNFKGKLIRTNGQLILDGNMNGESLEMILRKY
;
A
#
# COMPACT_ATOMS: atom_id res chain seq x y z
N MET A 1 -23.67 48.45 20.04
CA MET A 1 -23.59 47.59 18.83
C MET A 1 -23.00 46.21 19.13
N ILE A 2 -22.03 46.09 20.04
CA ILE A 2 -21.40 44.81 20.44
C ILE A 2 -22.31 43.94 21.35
N SER A 3 -23.24 44.53 22.12
CA SER A 3 -24.18 43.78 22.96
C SER A 3 -25.32 43.10 22.21
N ARG A 4 -25.73 43.63 21.04
CA ARG A 4 -26.77 42.99 20.20
C ARG A 4 -26.25 41.76 19.45
N PHE A 5 -24.96 41.73 19.10
CA PHE A 5 -24.34 40.58 18.43
C PHE A 5 -24.16 39.36 19.34
N PHE A 6 -24.02 39.58 20.66
CA PHE A 6 -24.02 38.49 21.65
C PHE A 6 -25.44 38.06 22.05
N ALA A 7 -26.43 38.96 22.00
CA ALA A 7 -27.83 38.64 22.31
C ALA A 7 -28.52 37.80 21.22
N GLU A 8 -28.15 37.95 19.95
CA GLU A 8 -28.74 37.14 18.85
C GLU A 8 -28.26 35.67 18.83
N ASN A 9 -27.11 35.35 19.43
CA ASN A 9 -26.61 33.97 19.53
C ASN A 9 -27.15 33.18 20.74
N LEU A 10 -27.86 33.83 21.66
CA LEU A 10 -28.52 33.18 22.80
C LEU A 10 -29.97 32.76 22.50
N ASN A 11 -30.57 33.27 21.42
CA ASN A 11 -31.98 33.02 21.06
C ASN A 11 -32.17 32.06 19.88
N SER A 12 -31.11 31.44 19.35
CA SER A 12 -31.23 30.36 18.37
C SER A 12 -31.15 28.98 19.04
N SER A 13 -31.85 28.76 20.16
CA SER A 13 -32.22 27.41 20.60
C SER A 13 -33.39 26.90 19.75
N ILE A 14 -33.22 26.91 18.42
CA ILE A 14 -34.07 26.12 17.54
C ILE A 14 -33.69 24.68 17.88
N MET A 15 -34.55 24.07 18.70
CA MET A 15 -34.45 22.69 19.15
C MET A 15 -34.53 21.80 17.91
N TYR A 16 -33.39 21.59 17.24
CA TYR A 16 -33.26 20.69 16.09
C TYR A 16 -33.49 19.27 16.60
N SER A 17 -34.76 18.86 16.61
CA SER A 17 -35.16 17.46 16.71
C SER A 17 -34.42 16.68 15.62
N THR A 18 -33.51 15.80 16.03
CA THR A 18 -32.77 14.97 15.08
C THR A 18 -33.68 13.85 14.60
N SER A 19 -33.76 13.66 13.27
CA SER A 19 -34.56 12.58 12.70
C SER A 19 -34.12 11.22 13.27
N LEU A 20 -35.07 10.30 13.43
CA LEU A 20 -34.78 8.94 13.92
C LEU A 20 -33.69 8.26 13.08
N LYS A 21 -33.71 8.46 11.75
CA LYS A 21 -32.67 7.98 10.83
C LYS A 21 -31.27 8.45 11.24
N ASN A 22 -31.11 9.74 11.54
CA ASN A 22 -29.80 10.29 11.94
C ASN A 22 -29.35 9.75 13.30
N LYS A 23 -30.29 9.52 14.23
CA LYS A 23 -30.00 8.89 15.53
C LYS A 23 -29.52 7.46 15.35
N ILE A 24 -30.17 6.67 14.49
CA ILE A 24 -29.78 5.29 14.19
C ILE A 24 -28.35 5.24 13.65
N TRP A 25 -28.04 6.07 12.64
CA TRP A 25 -26.69 6.10 12.06
C TRP A 25 -25.62 6.57 13.07
N LEU A 26 -25.92 7.59 13.88
CA LEU A 26 -25.00 8.05 14.93
C LEU A 26 -24.71 6.94 15.94
N CYS A 27 -25.75 6.28 16.44
CA CYS A 27 -25.60 5.24 17.44
C CYS A 27 -24.95 3.97 16.88
N LEU A 28 -25.21 3.62 15.62
CA LEU A 28 -24.49 2.55 14.92
C LEU A 28 -23.00 2.88 14.79
N CYS A 29 -22.67 4.08 14.31
CA CYS A 29 -21.28 4.55 14.22
C CYS A 29 -20.60 4.56 15.59
N TYR A 30 -21.32 5.01 16.63
CA TYR A 30 -20.85 4.97 18.02
C TYR A 30 -20.54 3.54 18.49
N GLY A 31 -21.48 2.61 18.32
CA GLY A 31 -21.29 1.21 18.70
C GLY A 31 -20.11 0.57 17.98
N LEU A 32 -19.99 0.79 16.66
CA LEU A 32 -18.93 0.20 15.83
C LEU A 32 -17.57 0.79 16.15
N VAL A 33 -17.38 2.11 16.09
CA VAL A 33 -16.06 2.74 16.24
C VAL A 33 -15.56 2.61 17.68
N VAL A 34 -16.42 2.93 18.67
CA VAL A 34 -16.02 2.85 20.08
C VAL A 34 -15.88 1.40 20.52
N GLY A 35 -16.78 0.52 20.09
CA GLY A 35 -16.72 -0.91 20.39
C GLY A 35 -15.49 -1.58 19.78
N ALA A 36 -15.18 -1.32 18.51
CA ALA A 36 -13.99 -1.87 17.84
C ALA A 36 -12.69 -1.37 18.49
N THR A 37 -12.63 -0.07 18.83
CA THR A 37 -11.50 0.51 19.56
C THR A 37 -11.33 -0.16 20.92
N PHE A 38 -12.42 -0.32 21.67
CA PHE A 38 -12.40 -0.99 22.98
C PHE A 38 -11.96 -2.44 22.86
N LEU A 39 -12.51 -3.21 21.93
CA LEU A 39 -12.15 -4.62 21.72
C LEU A 39 -10.67 -4.76 21.37
N ARG A 40 -10.15 -3.91 20.48
CA ARG A 40 -8.74 -3.96 20.07
C ARG A 40 -7.81 -3.62 21.22
N LEU A 41 -8.06 -2.52 21.92
CA LEU A 41 -7.22 -2.10 23.04
C LEU A 41 -7.30 -3.10 24.20
N SER A 42 -8.50 -3.59 24.51
CA SER A 42 -8.67 -4.52 25.62
C SER A 42 -8.08 -5.89 25.33
N THR A 43 -8.21 -6.43 24.12
CA THR A 43 -7.59 -7.72 23.77
C THR A 43 -6.06 -7.62 23.77
N LYS A 44 -5.49 -6.48 23.34
CA LYS A 44 -4.05 -6.28 23.37
C LYS A 44 -3.48 -6.09 24.78
N TYR A 45 -4.13 -5.31 25.63
CA TYR A 45 -3.57 -4.91 26.92
C TYR A 45 -4.18 -5.63 28.12
N PHE A 46 -5.45 -5.99 28.09
CA PHE A 46 -6.13 -6.62 29.23
C PHE A 46 -6.24 -8.15 29.14
N SER A 47 -5.82 -8.77 28.02
CA SER A 47 -5.83 -10.23 27.86
C SER A 47 -5.03 -11.02 28.90
N PRO A 48 -3.97 -10.49 29.57
CA PRO A 48 -3.32 -11.20 30.66
C PRO A 48 -4.22 -11.38 31.90
N TRP A 49 -5.20 -10.48 32.10
CA TRP A 49 -6.07 -10.48 33.29
C TRP A 49 -7.50 -10.92 32.98
N ILE A 50 -7.98 -10.74 31.75
CA ILE A 50 -9.35 -11.02 31.34
C ILE A 50 -9.32 -11.87 30.08
N ALA A 51 -9.95 -13.05 30.12
CA ALA A 51 -9.95 -13.94 28.96
C ALA A 51 -10.66 -13.27 27.74
N PRO A 52 -10.14 -13.44 26.51
CA PRO A 52 -10.68 -12.80 25.31
C PRO A 52 -12.20 -12.96 25.08
N PRO A 53 -12.84 -14.12 25.39
CA PRO A 53 -14.28 -14.26 25.24
C PRO A 53 -15.11 -13.25 26.07
N PHE A 54 -14.64 -12.89 27.27
CA PHE A 54 -15.35 -11.91 28.12
C PHE A 54 -15.23 -10.49 27.56
N LEU A 55 -14.06 -10.13 27.02
CA LEU A 55 -13.85 -8.83 26.36
C LEU A 55 -14.72 -8.70 25.11
N LEU A 56 -14.82 -9.79 24.33
CA LEU A 56 -15.70 -9.86 23.17
C LEU A 56 -17.18 -9.74 23.59
N ALA A 57 -17.61 -10.48 24.62
CA ALA A 57 -18.97 -10.41 25.13
C ALA A 57 -19.33 -8.99 25.60
N ALA A 58 -18.44 -8.33 26.34
CA ALA A 58 -18.63 -6.94 26.76
C ALA A 58 -18.80 -5.98 25.57
N THR A 59 -18.01 -6.17 24.51
CA THR A 59 -18.12 -5.40 23.27
C THR A 59 -19.45 -5.63 22.57
N ILE A 60 -19.91 -6.90 22.49
CA ILE A 60 -21.20 -7.25 21.89
C ILE A 60 -22.35 -6.61 22.66
N ILE A 61 -22.33 -6.69 24.00
CA ILE A 61 -23.33 -6.05 24.86
C ILE A 61 -23.36 -4.53 24.63
N PHE A 62 -22.19 -3.89 24.55
CA PHE A 62 -22.08 -2.47 24.24
C PHE A 62 -22.66 -2.13 22.86
N LEU A 63 -22.39 -2.94 21.84
CA LEU A 63 -22.91 -2.75 20.49
C LEU A 63 -24.43 -2.90 20.44
N VAL A 64 -24.99 -3.90 21.12
CA VAL A 64 -26.45 -4.08 21.26
C VAL A 64 -27.07 -2.88 21.98
N ALA A 65 -26.46 -2.42 23.08
CA ALA A 65 -26.92 -1.23 23.80
C ALA A 65 -26.90 0.02 22.90
N ALA A 66 -25.87 0.18 22.07
CA ALA A 66 -25.78 1.27 21.10
C ALA A 66 -26.90 1.18 20.04
N LEU A 67 -27.26 -0.01 19.57
CA LEU A 67 -28.36 -0.20 18.61
C LEU A 67 -29.75 0.09 19.20
N LEU A 68 -29.93 -0.12 20.51
CA LEU A 68 -31.19 0.17 21.23
C LEU A 68 -31.31 1.64 21.66
N LEU A 69 -30.17 2.32 21.86
CA LEU A 69 -30.10 3.74 22.24
C LEU A 69 -30.93 4.71 21.37
N PRO A 70 -30.95 4.65 20.02
CA PRO A 70 -31.69 5.61 19.22
C PRO A 70 -33.21 5.54 19.45
N TYR A 71 -33.75 4.35 19.73
CA TYR A 71 -35.18 4.15 19.98
C TYR A 71 -35.59 4.68 21.36
N THR A 72 -34.79 4.37 22.38
CA THR A 72 -35.01 4.87 23.75
C THR A 72 -34.83 6.39 23.81
N TRP A 73 -33.81 6.94 23.14
CA TRP A 73 -33.61 8.38 22.99
C TRP A 73 -34.76 9.05 22.23
N HIS A 74 -35.25 8.48 21.12
CA HIS A 74 -36.35 9.07 20.37
C HIS A 74 -37.67 9.08 21.16
N SER A 75 -37.95 8.02 21.93
CA SER A 75 -39.14 7.94 22.79
C SER A 75 -39.10 8.93 23.96
N THR A 76 -37.95 9.05 24.62
CA THR A 76 -37.75 9.95 25.77
C THR A 76 -37.73 11.44 25.38
N GLU A 77 -37.24 11.76 24.18
CA GLU A 77 -37.30 13.12 23.63
C GLU A 77 -38.75 13.55 23.35
N LYS A 78 -39.60 12.64 22.83
CA LYS A 78 -41.04 12.91 22.68
C LYS A 78 -41.76 13.17 24.01
N LYS A 79 -41.24 12.61 25.10
CA LYS A 79 -41.74 12.80 26.47
C LYS A 79 -41.14 14.04 27.18
N ASN A 80 -40.42 14.92 26.46
CA ASN A 80 -39.74 16.13 26.97
C ASN A 80 -38.75 15.90 28.14
N SER A 81 -38.24 14.68 28.30
CA SER A 81 -37.44 14.30 29.48
C SER A 81 -35.93 14.48 29.32
N ILE A 82 -35.42 14.64 28.10
CA ILE A 82 -33.98 14.65 27.81
C ILE A 82 -33.61 15.77 26.83
N ASN A 83 -32.51 16.47 27.08
CA ASN A 83 -31.87 17.36 26.11
C ASN A 83 -31.19 16.55 25.00
N GLY A 84 -31.92 16.26 23.92
CA GLY A 84 -31.43 15.45 22.79
C GLY A 84 -30.21 16.03 22.09
N SER A 85 -30.09 17.35 22.00
CA SER A 85 -28.94 18.02 21.38
C SER A 85 -27.63 17.75 22.15
N GLY A 86 -27.69 17.75 23.49
CA GLY A 86 -26.53 17.47 24.33
C GLY A 86 -26.05 16.02 24.24
N LEU A 87 -26.98 15.05 24.14
CA LEU A 87 -26.61 13.64 23.97
C LEU A 87 -25.91 13.40 22.63
N LYS A 88 -26.44 13.97 21.54
CA LYS A 88 -25.82 13.92 20.22
C LYS A 88 -24.35 14.35 20.27
N ILE A 89 -24.10 15.55 20.80
CA ILE A 89 -22.76 16.14 20.89
C ILE A 89 -21.82 15.24 21.72
N LYS A 90 -22.31 14.69 22.84
CA LYS A 90 -21.52 13.77 23.68
C LYS A 90 -21.13 12.50 22.93
N LEU A 91 -22.05 11.89 22.17
CA LEU A 91 -21.75 10.69 21.38
C LEU A 91 -20.72 11.01 20.29
N GLU A 92 -20.90 12.08 19.52
CA GLU A 92 -19.95 12.49 18.48
C GLU A 92 -18.54 12.71 19.04
N HIS A 93 -18.40 13.39 20.20
CA HIS A 93 -17.11 13.58 20.85
C HIS A 93 -16.46 12.27 21.29
N ARG A 94 -17.24 11.30 21.79
CA ARG A 94 -16.72 9.98 22.16
C ARG A 94 -16.24 9.18 20.95
N ILE A 95 -16.94 9.25 19.83
CA ILE A 95 -16.49 8.59 18.58
C ILE A 95 -15.16 9.18 18.14
N ILE A 96 -15.07 10.51 18.06
CA ILE A 96 -13.85 11.20 17.64
C ILE A 96 -12.70 10.90 18.60
N TYR A 97 -12.96 10.89 19.91
CA TYR A 97 -11.96 10.54 20.90
C TYR A 97 -11.47 9.11 20.73
N ALA A 98 -12.38 8.13 20.63
CA ALA A 98 -12.02 6.73 20.45
C ALA A 98 -11.21 6.52 19.17
N PHE A 99 -11.68 7.07 18.04
CA PHE A 99 -10.99 7.05 16.77
C PHE A 99 -9.57 7.65 16.87
N SER A 100 -9.45 8.84 17.48
CA SER A 100 -8.18 9.56 17.59
C SER A 100 -7.21 8.81 18.51
N LEU A 101 -7.69 8.30 19.65
CA LEU A 101 -6.92 7.45 20.54
C LEU A 101 -6.40 6.23 19.80
N ASP A 102 -7.27 5.57 19.04
CA ASP A 102 -6.94 4.35 18.32
C ASP A 102 -5.84 4.56 17.27
N MET A 103 -5.99 5.60 16.44
CA MET A 103 -5.00 5.97 15.44
C MET A 103 -3.67 6.45 16.04
N ILE A 104 -3.70 7.19 17.16
CA ILE A 104 -2.49 7.59 17.88
C ILE A 104 -1.75 6.35 18.39
N MET A 105 -2.47 5.40 19.00
CA MET A 105 -1.89 4.14 19.49
C MET A 105 -1.25 3.33 18.36
N PHE A 106 -1.91 3.23 17.20
CA PHE A 106 -1.32 2.60 16.02
C PHE A 106 -0.10 3.35 15.50
N GLY A 107 -0.07 4.68 15.57
CA GLY A 107 1.11 5.49 15.23
C GLY A 107 2.28 5.18 16.15
N PHE A 108 2.08 5.20 17.47
CA PHE A 108 3.12 4.84 18.43
C PHE A 108 3.63 3.41 18.25
N HIS A 109 2.75 2.44 17.98
CA HIS A 109 3.19 1.07 17.71
C HIS A 109 4.10 0.96 16.49
N LYS A 110 3.95 1.82 15.47
CA LYS A 110 4.89 1.89 14.34
C LYS A 110 6.23 2.49 14.75
N ILE A 111 6.22 3.56 15.56
CA ILE A 111 7.44 4.24 16.04
C ILE A 111 8.26 3.30 16.93
N GLU A 112 7.61 2.53 17.78
CA GLU A 112 8.24 1.57 18.70
C GLU A 112 8.64 0.25 18.03
N GLY A 113 8.37 0.08 16.73
CA GLY A 113 8.63 -1.17 16.02
C GLY A 113 7.76 -2.35 16.49
N LEU A 114 6.65 -2.07 17.19
CA LEU A 114 5.66 -3.06 17.66
C LEU A 114 4.69 -3.54 16.56
N GLN A 115 4.83 -3.01 15.34
CA GLN A 115 4.15 -3.47 14.13
C GLN A 115 5.17 -3.85 13.06
N MET A 116 4.73 -4.61 12.06
CA MET A 116 5.54 -4.98 10.90
C MET A 116 6.80 -5.81 11.27
N MET A 117 6.65 -6.67 12.27
CA MET A 117 7.70 -7.58 12.71
C MET A 117 7.75 -8.81 11.81
N VAL A 118 8.87 -9.00 11.12
CA VAL A 118 9.17 -10.25 10.40
C VAL A 118 10.12 -11.11 11.24
N PRO A 119 9.73 -12.35 11.61
CA PRO A 119 10.62 -13.33 12.24
C PRO A 119 11.87 -13.59 11.39
N LEU A 120 13.03 -13.71 12.03
CA LEU A 120 14.31 -13.86 11.32
C LEU A 120 14.33 -15.09 10.40
N GLY A 121 13.84 -16.24 10.87
CA GLY A 121 13.82 -17.46 10.04
C GLY A 121 12.94 -17.37 8.79
N ILE A 122 11.97 -16.45 8.75
CA ILE A 122 11.17 -16.22 7.53
C ILE A 122 11.98 -15.45 6.49
N LEU A 123 12.91 -14.58 6.92
CA LEU A 123 13.78 -13.82 6.00
C LEU A 123 14.78 -14.71 5.25
N ASP A 124 15.07 -15.90 5.78
CA ASP A 124 15.94 -16.89 5.15
C ASP A 124 15.21 -17.75 4.09
N THR A 125 13.88 -17.65 4.01
CA THR A 125 13.09 -18.40 3.03
C THR A 125 13.22 -17.76 1.64
N PRO A 126 13.05 -18.55 0.55
CA PRO A 126 13.06 -18.01 -0.80
C PRO A 126 12.05 -16.87 -0.95
N PHE A 127 12.45 -15.78 -1.62
CA PHE A 127 11.59 -14.59 -1.80
C PHE A 127 10.22 -14.94 -2.41
N SER A 128 10.18 -15.90 -3.34
CA SER A 128 8.95 -16.39 -3.97
C SER A 128 7.99 -17.12 -3.03
N SER A 129 8.44 -17.50 -1.83
CA SER A 129 7.62 -18.18 -0.82
C SER A 129 7.04 -17.24 0.24
N LEU A 130 7.44 -15.96 0.23
CA LEU A 130 6.96 -14.97 1.20
C LEU A 130 5.48 -14.65 0.97
N SER A 131 4.69 -14.62 2.04
CA SER A 131 3.30 -14.16 1.98
C SER A 131 3.23 -12.65 1.70
N GLY A 132 2.08 -12.18 1.19
CA GLY A 132 1.84 -10.75 0.98
C GLY A 132 2.05 -9.93 2.25
N GLU A 133 1.57 -10.43 3.39
CA GLU A 133 1.79 -9.85 4.72
C GLU A 133 3.28 -9.69 5.04
N THR A 134 4.05 -10.77 4.89
CA THR A 134 5.48 -10.76 5.17
C THR A 134 6.21 -9.76 4.28
N LEU A 135 5.85 -9.69 3.00
CA LEU A 135 6.44 -8.76 2.05
C LEU A 135 6.19 -7.30 2.44
N VAL A 136 4.96 -6.95 2.80
CA VAL A 136 4.59 -5.60 3.25
C VAL A 136 5.33 -5.26 4.55
N TRP A 137 5.37 -6.19 5.51
CA TRP A 137 6.06 -5.95 6.78
C TRP A 137 7.56 -5.80 6.59
N ALA A 138 8.19 -6.62 5.75
CA ALA A 138 9.60 -6.49 5.40
C ALA A 138 9.90 -5.14 4.74
N PHE A 139 9.04 -4.69 3.83
CA PHE A 139 9.16 -3.37 3.18
C PHE A 139 9.13 -2.21 4.18
N PHE A 140 8.14 -2.17 5.08
CA PHE A 140 8.07 -1.12 6.10
C PHE A 140 9.19 -1.23 7.14
N LYS A 141 9.62 -2.46 7.50
CA LYS A 141 10.72 -2.70 8.44
C LYS A 141 12.07 -2.25 7.87
N TYR A 142 12.28 -2.35 6.55
CA TYR A 142 13.53 -1.97 5.89
C TYR A 142 13.88 -0.49 6.10
N SER A 143 12.90 0.42 5.99
CA SER A 143 13.11 1.86 6.17
C SER A 143 12.38 2.38 7.40
N TYR A 144 13.06 2.36 8.54
CA TYR A 144 12.54 2.93 9.79
C TYR A 144 12.11 4.40 9.66
N PRO A 145 12.89 5.32 9.02
CA PRO A 145 12.46 6.70 8.85
C PRO A 145 11.16 6.84 8.06
N PHE A 146 10.94 6.00 7.04
CA PHE A 146 9.70 6.00 6.28
C PHE A 146 8.51 5.54 7.12
N THR A 147 8.68 4.48 7.92
CA THR A 147 7.64 3.99 8.84
C THR A 147 7.28 5.03 9.91
N VAL A 148 8.27 5.74 10.46
CA VAL A 148 8.04 6.86 11.39
C VAL A 148 7.29 8.00 10.71
N PHE A 149 7.63 8.35 9.47
CA PHE A 149 6.91 9.38 8.72
C PHE A 149 5.41 9.05 8.58
N ILE A 150 5.08 7.81 8.20
CA ILE A 150 3.68 7.35 8.10
C ILE A 150 2.99 7.43 9.47
N ALA A 151 3.68 7.03 10.54
CA ALA A 151 3.16 7.11 11.91
C ALA A 151 2.84 8.55 12.33
N LEU A 152 3.74 9.50 12.03
CA LEU A 152 3.54 10.91 12.33
C LEU A 152 2.37 11.51 11.57
N VAL A 153 2.22 11.20 10.28
CA VAL A 153 1.04 11.60 9.48
C VAL A 153 -0.25 11.09 10.14
N GLN A 154 -0.26 9.83 10.57
CA GLN A 154 -1.41 9.22 11.26
C GLN A 154 -1.74 9.92 12.59
N ILE A 155 -0.74 10.25 13.39
CA ILE A 155 -0.89 10.97 14.66
C ILE A 155 -1.39 12.40 14.43
N ILE A 156 -0.81 13.12 13.46
CA ILE A 156 -1.22 14.49 13.12
C ILE A 156 -2.70 14.52 12.71
N ILE A 157 -3.15 13.60 11.85
CA ILE A 157 -4.56 13.47 11.47
C ILE A 157 -5.46 13.31 12.70
N SER A 158 -5.05 12.45 13.64
CA SER A 158 -5.80 12.20 14.88
C SER A 158 -5.89 13.45 15.75
N ILE A 159 -4.79 14.19 15.89
CA ILE A 159 -4.74 15.45 16.63
C ILE A 159 -5.67 16.49 15.97
N LEU A 160 -5.64 16.61 14.64
CA LEU A 160 -6.51 17.54 13.90
C LEU A 160 -8.00 17.25 14.10
N LEU A 161 -8.39 15.98 14.28
CA LEU A 161 -9.79 15.59 14.51
C LEU A 161 -10.33 16.03 15.87
N LEU A 162 -9.47 16.07 16.89
CA LEU A 162 -9.84 16.50 18.24
C LEU A 162 -10.29 17.97 18.28
N PHE A 163 -9.64 18.85 17.51
CA PHE A 163 -9.98 20.27 17.47
C PHE A 163 -11.10 20.55 16.46
N THR A 164 -12.19 21.13 16.95
CA THR A 164 -13.37 21.49 16.13
C THR A 164 -13.03 22.36 14.92
N LYS A 165 -12.03 23.24 15.04
CA LYS A 165 -11.58 24.14 13.96
C LYS A 165 -10.85 23.43 12.83
N THR A 166 -10.11 22.36 13.12
CA THR A 166 -9.31 21.61 12.13
C THR A 166 -9.93 20.28 11.73
N ARG A 167 -11.05 19.90 12.35
CA ARG A 167 -11.69 18.59 12.18
C ARG A 167 -12.01 18.25 10.74
N LEU A 168 -12.57 19.18 9.96
CA LEU A 168 -12.88 18.92 8.55
C LEU A 168 -11.62 18.55 7.75
N PHE A 169 -10.51 19.27 7.99
CA PHE A 169 -9.24 18.97 7.37
C PHE A 169 -8.70 17.61 7.80
N GLY A 170 -8.77 17.30 9.10
CA GLY A 170 -8.44 15.97 9.63
C GLY A 170 -9.26 14.85 8.98
N LEU A 171 -10.58 15.03 8.83
CA LEU A 171 -11.47 14.06 8.18
C LEU A 171 -11.09 13.84 6.70
N ILE A 172 -10.79 14.91 5.97
CA ILE A 172 -10.36 14.83 4.57
C ILE A 172 -9.02 14.09 4.44
N LEU A 173 -8.06 14.37 5.31
CA LEU A 173 -6.76 13.69 5.32
C LEU A 173 -6.86 12.22 5.79
N ALA A 174 -7.80 11.89 6.68
CA ALA A 174 -8.01 10.53 7.14
C ALA A 174 -8.46 9.59 6.03
N VAL A 175 -9.25 10.08 5.05
CA VAL A 175 -9.77 9.25 3.94
C VAL A 175 -8.65 8.58 3.14
N PRO A 176 -7.72 9.30 2.48
CA PRO A 176 -6.69 8.65 1.67
C PRO A 176 -5.78 7.74 2.52
N VAL A 177 -5.50 8.11 3.78
CA VAL A 177 -4.68 7.29 4.67
C VAL A 177 -5.37 5.97 5.03
N LEU A 178 -6.64 6.01 5.46
CA LEU A 178 -7.37 4.80 5.81
C LEU A 178 -7.71 3.96 4.58
N VAL A 179 -8.00 4.56 3.42
CA VAL A 179 -8.19 3.84 2.16
C VAL A 179 -6.91 3.12 1.78
N PHE A 180 -5.76 3.80 1.84
CA PHE A 180 -4.47 3.17 1.54
C PHE A 180 -4.18 1.98 2.46
N ILE A 181 -4.36 2.14 3.78
CA ILE A 181 -4.19 1.06 4.76
C ILE A 181 -5.16 -0.10 4.47
N THR A 182 -6.44 0.18 4.27
CA THR A 182 -7.46 -0.86 3.99
C THR A 182 -7.19 -1.58 2.67
N CYS A 183 -6.72 -0.87 1.63
CA CYS A 183 -6.32 -1.48 0.37
C CYS A 183 -5.09 -2.36 0.54
N LEU A 184 -4.08 -1.92 1.29
CA LEU A 184 -2.94 -2.78 1.63
C LEU A 184 -3.40 -4.04 2.34
N ASP A 185 -4.28 -3.91 3.34
CA ASP A 185 -4.79 -5.05 4.09
C ASP A 185 -5.53 -6.05 3.18
N PHE A 186 -6.32 -5.55 2.23
CA PHE A 186 -7.07 -6.37 1.30
C PHE A 186 -6.19 -7.04 0.24
N PHE A 187 -5.37 -6.28 -0.48
CA PHE A 187 -4.59 -6.78 -1.62
C PHE A 187 -3.43 -7.67 -1.21
N TYR A 188 -2.84 -7.44 -0.03
CA TYR A 188 -1.76 -8.26 0.51
C TYR A 188 -2.23 -9.33 1.49
N GLN A 189 -3.55 -9.52 1.61
CA GLN A 189 -4.17 -10.57 2.44
C GLN A 189 -3.68 -10.54 3.90
N ILE A 190 -3.57 -9.33 4.46
CA ILE A 190 -3.32 -9.14 5.89
C ILE A 190 -4.47 -9.79 6.68
N PRO A 191 -4.24 -10.31 7.90
CA PRO A 191 -5.28 -10.92 8.71
C PRO A 191 -6.59 -10.10 8.77
N GLN A 192 -7.73 -10.81 8.84
CA GLN A 192 -9.06 -10.20 8.73
C GLN A 192 -9.36 -9.15 9.81
N GLY A 193 -8.75 -9.27 11.00
CA GLY A 193 -8.94 -8.34 12.11
C GLY A 193 -8.60 -6.89 11.75
N PRO A 194 -7.33 -6.59 11.39
CA PRO A 194 -6.93 -5.29 10.86
C PRO A 194 -7.81 -4.76 9.72
N LEU A 195 -8.13 -5.61 8.73
CA LEU A 195 -8.97 -5.22 7.59
C LEU A 195 -10.36 -4.73 8.02
N ILE A 196 -11.07 -5.52 8.84
CA ILE A 196 -12.41 -5.17 9.34
C ILE A 196 -12.33 -3.89 10.19
N HIS A 197 -11.29 -3.76 11.01
CA HIS A 197 -11.07 -2.58 11.84
C HIS A 197 -10.85 -1.32 10.99
N GLY A 198 -10.03 -1.40 9.94
CA GLY A 198 -9.82 -0.34 8.96
C GLY A 198 -11.11 0.10 8.28
N ILE A 199 -11.95 -0.86 7.87
CA ILE A 199 -13.28 -0.60 7.28
C ILE A 199 -14.20 0.13 8.27
N ILE A 200 -14.25 -0.30 9.54
CA ILE A 200 -15.06 0.35 10.58
C ILE A 200 -14.64 1.81 10.79
N LEU A 201 -13.33 2.07 10.87
CA LEU A 201 -12.80 3.43 11.01
C LEU A 201 -13.12 4.29 9.78
N LEU A 202 -13.00 3.73 8.57
CA LEU A 202 -13.30 4.41 7.31
C LEU A 202 -14.80 4.78 7.21
N LEU A 203 -15.69 3.87 7.61
CA LEU A 203 -17.13 4.14 7.70
C LEU A 203 -17.44 5.24 8.73
N GLY A 204 -16.71 5.28 9.85
CA GLY A 204 -16.82 6.36 10.83
C GLY A 204 -16.44 7.73 10.25
N ILE A 205 -15.35 7.79 9.48
CA ILE A 205 -14.94 9.03 8.78
C ILE A 205 -15.97 9.46 7.75
N PHE A 206 -16.48 8.54 6.92
CA PHE A 206 -17.53 8.87 5.95
C PHE A 206 -18.82 9.33 6.63
N TYR A 207 -19.19 8.74 7.77
CA TYR A 207 -20.31 9.23 8.56
C TYR A 207 -20.13 10.70 8.95
N PHE A 208 -18.98 11.10 9.51
CA PHE A 208 -18.72 12.49 9.86
C PHE A 208 -18.67 13.43 8.64
N LEU A 209 -18.03 13.00 7.55
CA LEU A 209 -18.02 13.78 6.30
C LEU A 209 -19.43 13.98 5.73
N SER A 210 -20.33 13.00 5.89
CA SER A 210 -21.71 13.11 5.44
C SER A 210 -22.50 14.19 6.21
N GLN A 211 -22.20 14.38 7.51
CA GLN A 211 -22.82 15.41 8.35
C GLN A 211 -22.43 16.84 7.89
N ASP A 212 -21.18 17.01 7.42
CA ASP A 212 -20.64 18.28 6.93
C ASP A 212 -20.59 18.37 5.39
N SER A 213 -21.39 17.57 4.68
CA SER A 213 -21.39 17.47 3.21
C SER A 213 -21.49 18.81 2.48
N LYS A 214 -22.28 19.77 2.99
CA LYS A 214 -22.38 21.11 2.42
C LYS A 214 -21.04 21.88 2.46
N ARG A 215 -20.34 21.81 3.60
CA ARG A 215 -19.02 22.44 3.77
C ARG A 215 -17.97 21.75 2.91
N LEU A 216 -18.05 20.42 2.79
CA LEU A 216 -17.16 19.63 1.94
C LEU A 216 -17.33 19.98 0.45
N ILE A 217 -18.57 20.03 -0.04
CA ILE A 217 -18.88 20.40 -1.42
C ILE A 217 -18.39 21.82 -1.71
N HIS A 218 -18.61 22.75 -0.78
CA HIS A 218 -18.12 24.11 -0.90
C HIS A 218 -16.58 24.14 -0.96
N PHE A 219 -15.90 23.43 -0.07
CA PHE A 219 -14.44 23.37 -0.04
C PHE A 219 -13.85 22.78 -1.33
N ILE A 220 -14.45 21.73 -1.89
CA ILE A 220 -13.93 21.02 -3.07
C ILE A 220 -14.25 21.75 -4.37
N PHE A 221 -15.49 22.22 -4.53
CA PHE A 221 -15.99 22.72 -5.81
C PHE A 221 -15.97 24.24 -5.93
N GLN A 222 -15.67 24.97 -4.86
CA GLN A 222 -15.49 26.40 -5.00
C GLN A 222 -14.15 26.73 -5.66
N PRO A 223 -14.16 27.63 -6.66
CA PRO A 223 -12.92 28.13 -7.23
C PRO A 223 -12.16 28.93 -6.17
N LEU A 224 -10.83 28.77 -6.14
CA LEU A 224 -9.94 29.54 -5.29
C LEU A 224 -10.16 31.05 -5.50
N GLN A 225 -10.51 31.75 -4.42
CA GLN A 225 -10.67 33.21 -4.44
C GLN A 225 -9.32 33.86 -4.78
N GLY A 226 -9.30 34.79 -5.74
CA GLY A 226 -8.07 35.45 -6.19
C GLY A 226 -7.28 34.70 -7.26
N SER A 227 -7.71 33.49 -7.67
CA SER A 227 -7.25 32.90 -8.93
C SER A 227 -7.78 33.77 -10.06
N LYS A 228 -6.96 34.69 -10.58
CA LYS A 228 -7.24 35.38 -11.83
C LYS A 228 -7.38 34.28 -12.88
N SER A 229 -8.61 33.92 -13.24
CA SER A 229 -8.81 32.97 -14.31
C SER A 229 -8.10 33.57 -15.52
N LEU A 230 -7.03 32.92 -15.99
CA LEU A 230 -6.40 33.34 -17.23
C LEU A 230 -7.52 33.45 -18.27
N LYS A 231 -7.63 34.60 -18.94
CA LYS A 231 -8.63 34.91 -19.97
C LYS A 231 -8.34 34.09 -21.24
N ILE A 232 -8.30 32.77 -21.07
CA ILE A 232 -8.04 31.79 -22.10
C ILE A 232 -9.42 31.26 -22.54
N PRO A 233 -9.71 31.25 -23.86
CA PRO A 233 -10.93 30.66 -24.39
C PRO A 233 -11.13 29.21 -23.92
N SER A 234 -12.39 28.80 -23.71
CA SER A 234 -12.73 27.46 -23.19
C SER A 234 -12.12 26.32 -24.03
N TYR A 235 -12.08 26.48 -25.35
CA TYR A 235 -11.51 25.49 -26.26
C TYR A 235 -10.01 25.25 -26.01
N ARG A 236 -9.20 26.30 -25.75
CA ARG A 236 -7.77 26.15 -25.44
C ARG A 236 -7.54 25.47 -24.08
N LYS A 237 -8.38 25.75 -23.09
CA LYS A 237 -8.33 25.05 -21.79
C LYS A 237 -8.61 23.56 -21.96
N ASN A 238 -9.59 23.21 -22.79
CA ASN A 238 -9.91 21.81 -23.09
C ASN A 238 -8.81 21.13 -23.91
N ILE A 239 -8.20 21.81 -24.89
CA ILE A 239 -7.03 21.29 -25.62
C ILE A 239 -5.91 20.96 -24.64
N TYR A 240 -5.58 21.85 -23.70
CA TYR A 240 -4.55 21.56 -22.69
C TYR A 240 -4.92 20.34 -21.83
N ARG A 241 -6.17 20.24 -21.35
CA ARG A 241 -6.65 19.08 -20.58
C ARG A 241 -6.55 17.78 -21.37
N VAL A 242 -6.94 17.79 -22.65
CA VAL A 242 -6.86 16.62 -23.53
C VAL A 242 -5.41 16.26 -23.83
N SER A 243 -4.53 17.25 -24.00
CA SER A 243 -3.11 17.02 -24.25
C SER A 243 -2.43 16.23 -23.13
N LEU A 244 -2.90 16.37 -21.88
CA LEU A 244 -2.40 15.58 -20.73
C LEU A 244 -2.67 14.08 -20.86
N PHE A 245 -3.63 13.68 -21.69
CA PHE A 245 -3.89 12.27 -22.02
C PHE A 245 -3.19 11.84 -23.32
N ILE A 246 -3.02 12.77 -24.27
CA ILE A 246 -2.31 12.49 -25.54
C ILE A 246 -0.81 12.28 -25.29
N TRP A 247 -0.17 13.10 -24.47
CA TRP A 247 1.28 13.01 -24.23
C TRP A 247 1.72 11.64 -23.70
N PRO A 248 1.09 11.05 -22.66
CA PRO A 248 1.43 9.71 -22.20
C PRO A 248 1.25 8.63 -23.29
N VAL A 249 0.20 8.71 -24.10
CA VAL A 249 -0.04 7.75 -25.19
C VAL A 249 1.04 7.90 -26.26
N PHE A 250 1.39 9.14 -26.63
CA PHE A 250 2.47 9.41 -27.56
C PHE A 250 3.81 8.85 -27.05
N PHE A 251 4.17 9.14 -25.80
CA PHE A 251 5.39 8.62 -25.20
C PHE A 251 5.39 7.09 -25.11
N TYR A 252 4.24 6.48 -24.81
CA TYR A 252 4.08 5.03 -24.84
C TYR A 252 4.28 4.44 -26.24
N CYS A 253 3.75 5.08 -27.29
CA CYS A 253 3.89 4.63 -28.67
C CYS A 253 5.34 4.70 -29.20
N ILE A 254 6.15 5.62 -28.67
CA ILE A 254 7.58 5.72 -29.04
C ILE A 254 8.51 5.04 -28.03
N TYR A 255 7.96 4.48 -26.95
CA TYR A 255 8.74 3.78 -25.95
C TYR A 255 9.04 2.38 -26.44
N ASP A 256 10.30 2.14 -26.81
CA ASP A 256 10.77 0.81 -27.15
C ASP A 256 10.69 -0.09 -25.91
N TYR A 257 9.86 -1.13 -26.00
CA TYR A 257 9.71 -2.07 -24.90
C TYR A 257 11.06 -2.74 -24.61
N PRO A 258 11.49 -2.83 -23.34
CA PRO A 258 12.81 -3.30 -22.98
C PRO A 258 13.08 -4.77 -23.35
N ASN A 259 12.03 -5.56 -23.61
CA ASN A 259 12.16 -6.95 -24.04
C ASN A 259 12.15 -7.07 -25.57
N LYS A 260 13.32 -6.90 -26.21
CA LYS A 260 13.46 -7.04 -27.66
C LYS A 260 13.40 -8.50 -28.13
N HIS A 261 13.69 -9.45 -27.23
CA HIS A 261 13.78 -10.87 -27.53
C HIS A 261 12.93 -11.70 -26.55
N PRO A 262 11.59 -11.57 -26.57
CA PRO A 262 10.70 -12.24 -25.61
C PRO A 262 10.82 -13.78 -25.64
N GLN A 263 11.19 -14.37 -26.77
CA GLN A 263 11.48 -15.79 -26.91
C GLN A 263 12.69 -16.25 -26.06
N LEU A 264 13.67 -15.36 -25.84
CA LEU A 264 14.87 -15.62 -25.07
C LEU A 264 14.70 -15.27 -23.58
N TYR A 265 13.67 -14.52 -23.21
CA TYR A 265 13.45 -14.13 -21.82
C TYR A 265 13.22 -15.36 -20.92
N GLY A 266 14.07 -15.56 -19.93
CA GLY A 266 13.91 -16.63 -18.94
C GLY A 266 15.19 -17.08 -18.26
N LYS A 267 15.00 -18.10 -17.42
CA LYS A 267 16.07 -18.82 -16.73
C LYS A 267 16.40 -20.10 -17.51
N TYR A 268 17.68 -20.35 -17.72
CA TYR A 268 18.20 -21.49 -18.47
C TYR A 268 19.17 -22.32 -17.63
N GLU A 269 18.95 -23.63 -17.56
CA GLU A 269 19.91 -24.60 -17.05
C GLU A 269 20.99 -24.85 -18.12
N VAL A 270 22.25 -24.81 -17.71
CA VAL A 270 23.40 -25.10 -18.57
C VAL A 270 23.67 -26.60 -18.58
N GLN A 271 23.56 -27.21 -19.75
CA GLN A 271 23.77 -28.64 -20.00
C GLN A 271 24.93 -28.84 -20.97
N ASN A 272 25.66 -29.94 -20.82
CA ASN A 272 26.77 -30.32 -21.68
C ASN A 272 27.80 -29.20 -21.92
N LEU A 273 28.14 -28.44 -20.88
CA LEU A 273 29.17 -27.41 -20.96
C LEU A 273 30.49 -28.04 -21.40
N LYS A 274 31.10 -27.51 -22.44
CA LYS A 274 32.46 -27.84 -22.86
C LYS A 274 33.31 -26.57 -22.85
N ILE A 275 34.49 -26.67 -22.28
CA ILE A 275 35.51 -25.61 -22.31
C ILE A 275 36.72 -26.18 -23.03
N ASN A 276 37.11 -25.57 -24.15
CA ASN A 276 38.16 -26.08 -25.04
C ASN A 276 37.96 -27.58 -25.37
N GLU A 277 36.75 -27.93 -25.79
CA GLU A 277 36.29 -29.30 -26.13
C GLU A 277 36.23 -30.30 -24.95
N VAL A 278 36.67 -29.92 -23.76
CA VAL A 278 36.60 -30.76 -22.55
C VAL A 278 35.26 -30.57 -21.86
N ALA A 279 34.53 -31.66 -21.61
CA ALA A 279 33.23 -31.61 -20.96
C ALA A 279 33.34 -31.35 -19.45
N PHE A 280 32.60 -30.33 -18.98
CA PHE A 280 32.45 -29.97 -17.58
C PHE A 280 31.01 -30.18 -17.12
N LYS A 281 30.84 -30.69 -15.91
CA LYS A 281 29.53 -30.85 -15.26
C LYS A 281 29.66 -30.48 -13.79
N ALA A 282 28.75 -29.63 -13.31
CA ALA A 282 28.65 -29.32 -11.89
C ALA A 282 28.46 -30.62 -11.09
N LYS A 283 29.32 -30.86 -10.09
CA LYS A 283 29.23 -32.02 -9.20
C LYS A 283 28.56 -31.64 -7.88
N THR A 284 28.70 -30.38 -7.46
CA THR A 284 28.10 -29.83 -6.25
C THR A 284 27.46 -28.45 -6.51
N PRO A 285 26.48 -28.02 -5.69
CA PRO A 285 25.91 -26.68 -5.74
C PRO A 285 26.87 -25.54 -5.32
N LYS A 286 28.16 -25.81 -5.11
CA LYS A 286 29.17 -24.81 -4.73
C LYS A 286 30.41 -24.83 -5.64
N ASP A 287 30.37 -25.59 -6.74
CA ASP A 287 31.50 -25.66 -7.67
C ASP A 287 31.58 -24.37 -8.51
N SER A 288 32.77 -23.97 -8.96
CA SER A 288 32.96 -22.82 -9.85
C SER A 288 32.61 -23.10 -11.32
N ILE A 289 31.57 -23.91 -11.55
CA ILE A 289 31.12 -24.31 -12.89
C ILE A 289 29.85 -23.52 -13.22
N LEU A 290 29.81 -22.98 -14.44
CA LEU A 290 28.65 -22.27 -14.96
C LEU A 290 27.43 -23.21 -14.97
N SER A 291 26.39 -22.84 -14.24
CA SER A 291 25.23 -23.70 -13.99
C SER A 291 23.94 -23.13 -14.54
N THR A 292 23.82 -21.80 -14.56
CA THR A 292 22.57 -21.14 -14.94
C THR A 292 22.86 -19.88 -15.73
N ILE A 293 22.10 -19.67 -16.79
CA ILE A 293 22.10 -18.44 -17.57
C ILE A 293 20.72 -17.79 -17.46
N TYR A 294 20.71 -16.50 -17.17
CA TYR A 294 19.51 -15.68 -17.19
C TYR A 294 19.58 -14.77 -18.39
N MET A 295 18.53 -14.73 -19.20
CA MET A 295 18.32 -13.71 -20.23
C MET A 295 17.10 -12.91 -19.81
N ASP A 296 17.29 -11.63 -19.51
CA ASP A 296 16.32 -10.77 -18.85
C ASP A 296 15.96 -9.55 -19.73
N LEU A 297 15.11 -8.67 -19.21
CA LEU A 297 14.75 -7.40 -19.83
C LEU A 297 16.00 -6.55 -20.11
N LEU A 298 15.90 -5.63 -21.08
CA LEU A 298 16.98 -4.73 -21.50
C LEU A 298 18.21 -5.46 -22.07
N ASP A 299 17.97 -6.60 -22.72
CA ASP A 299 19.01 -7.47 -23.26
C ASP A 299 20.08 -7.82 -22.20
N GLU A 300 19.68 -7.89 -20.92
CA GLU A 300 20.57 -8.27 -19.83
C GLU A 300 20.78 -9.78 -19.84
N ILE A 301 22.03 -10.20 -19.63
CA ILE A 301 22.38 -11.60 -19.49
C ILE A 301 23.25 -11.79 -18.26
N ALA A 302 22.96 -12.83 -17.49
CA ALA A 302 23.74 -13.19 -16.33
C ALA A 302 24.15 -14.66 -16.35
N PHE A 303 25.43 -14.90 -16.12
CA PHE A 303 26.02 -16.22 -15.99
C PHE A 303 26.26 -16.47 -14.50
N ASP A 304 25.53 -17.42 -13.92
CA ASP A 304 25.63 -17.77 -12.51
C ASP A 304 26.41 -19.09 -12.35
N PHE A 305 27.40 -19.07 -11.45
CA PHE A 305 28.30 -20.19 -11.16
C PHE A 305 27.90 -20.84 -9.83
N ASN A 306 26.78 -21.54 -9.83
CA ASN A 306 26.13 -22.23 -8.69
C ASN A 306 25.74 -21.37 -7.47
N ASP A 307 26.27 -20.16 -7.30
CA ASP A 307 25.96 -19.23 -6.21
C ASP A 307 25.82 -17.80 -6.74
N TYR A 308 24.80 -17.07 -6.29
CA TYR A 308 24.49 -15.70 -6.76
C TYR A 308 25.63 -14.69 -6.52
N ARG A 309 26.59 -14.99 -5.66
CA ARG A 309 27.77 -14.15 -5.42
C ARG A 309 28.83 -14.30 -6.53
N TYR A 310 28.80 -15.41 -7.25
CA TYR A 310 29.70 -15.69 -8.37
C TYR A 310 28.89 -15.63 -9.65
N ARG A 311 28.79 -14.41 -10.18
CA ARG A 311 28.06 -14.17 -11.41
C ARG A 311 28.76 -13.19 -12.33
N TYR A 312 28.60 -13.40 -13.63
CA TYR A 312 28.91 -12.39 -14.63
C TYR A 312 27.62 -11.75 -15.09
N ILE A 313 27.58 -10.43 -15.16
CA ILE A 313 26.38 -9.69 -15.57
C ILE A 313 26.79 -8.76 -16.70
N GLY A 314 26.04 -8.79 -17.79
CA GLY A 314 26.33 -8.02 -18.98
C GLY A 314 25.09 -7.76 -19.81
N ASN A 315 25.30 -7.19 -20.99
CA ASN A 315 24.28 -7.03 -22.00
C ASN A 315 24.68 -7.79 -23.25
N TYR A 316 23.73 -8.46 -23.88
CA TYR A 316 23.96 -9.13 -25.15
C TYR A 316 23.44 -8.31 -26.33
N SER A 317 24.08 -8.48 -27.48
CA SER A 317 23.61 -8.01 -28.77
C SER A 317 23.48 -9.22 -29.67
N LEU A 318 22.27 -9.48 -30.16
CA LEU A 318 21.97 -10.60 -31.04
C LEU A 318 21.71 -10.09 -32.46
N ASN A 319 22.36 -10.69 -33.44
CA ASN A 319 21.99 -10.56 -34.84
C ASN A 319 21.24 -11.84 -35.27
N GLU A 320 19.95 -11.71 -35.54
CA GLU A 320 19.09 -12.85 -35.90
C GLU A 320 19.33 -13.38 -37.33
N GLU A 321 20.02 -12.65 -38.20
CA GLU A 321 20.28 -13.10 -39.58
C GLU A 321 21.34 -14.20 -39.66
N ASN A 322 22.29 -14.19 -38.73
CA ASN A 322 23.43 -15.12 -38.72
C ASN A 322 23.65 -15.82 -37.37
N ASP A 323 22.65 -15.71 -36.49
CA ASP A 323 22.66 -16.19 -35.09
C ASP A 323 23.83 -15.66 -34.25
N SER A 324 24.53 -14.59 -34.67
CA SER A 324 25.69 -14.11 -33.93
C SER A 324 25.27 -13.37 -32.67
N ILE A 325 25.93 -13.70 -31.56
CA ILE A 325 25.71 -13.09 -30.25
C ILE A 325 27.03 -12.54 -29.73
N THR A 326 26.98 -11.30 -29.24
CA THR A 326 28.09 -10.67 -28.52
C THR A 326 27.60 -10.28 -27.15
N ILE A 327 28.32 -10.67 -26.09
CA ILE A 327 28.00 -10.29 -24.71
C ILE A 327 29.10 -9.37 -24.20
N ARG A 328 28.69 -8.19 -23.72
CA ARG A 328 29.56 -7.24 -23.05
C ARG A 328 29.30 -7.28 -21.56
N TRP A 329 30.34 -7.59 -20.79
CA TRP A 329 30.24 -7.71 -19.34
C TRP A 329 30.33 -6.34 -18.66
N ARG A 330 29.44 -6.11 -17.70
CA ARG A 330 29.44 -4.98 -16.78
C ARG A 330 30.04 -5.37 -15.43
N TYR A 331 29.86 -6.63 -15.03
CA TYR A 331 30.39 -7.19 -13.79
C TYR A 331 30.98 -8.59 -14.04
N PRO A 332 32.19 -8.88 -13.55
CA PRO A 332 33.18 -7.93 -13.00
C PRO A 332 33.71 -6.97 -14.08
N SER A 333 33.86 -5.67 -13.76
CA SER A 333 34.07 -4.59 -14.74
C SER A 333 35.38 -4.65 -15.54
N ASP A 334 36.44 -5.27 -15.00
CA ASP A 334 37.80 -5.09 -15.52
C ASP A 334 38.57 -6.41 -15.77
N LYS A 335 37.87 -7.55 -15.89
CA LYS A 335 38.52 -8.87 -15.93
C LYS A 335 38.12 -9.79 -17.07
N LEU A 336 37.10 -9.43 -17.85
CA LEU A 336 36.51 -10.34 -18.84
C LEU A 336 36.51 -9.71 -20.22
N ASP A 337 37.01 -10.46 -21.20
CA ASP A 337 36.78 -10.19 -22.61
C ASP A 337 35.30 -10.39 -22.95
N ASN A 338 34.82 -9.68 -23.97
CA ASN A 338 33.48 -9.89 -24.49
C ASN A 338 33.33 -11.33 -25.00
N PHE A 339 32.23 -12.00 -24.67
CA PHE A 339 31.87 -13.25 -25.31
C PHE A 339 31.48 -12.95 -26.76
N LYS A 340 32.02 -13.71 -27.72
CA LYS A 340 31.65 -13.61 -29.13
C LYS A 340 31.38 -15.00 -29.67
N GLY A 341 30.19 -15.21 -30.21
CA GLY A 341 29.78 -16.54 -30.66
C GLY A 341 28.48 -16.54 -31.44
N LYS A 342 27.80 -17.68 -31.40
CA LYS A 342 26.49 -17.91 -31.97
C LYS A 342 25.51 -18.44 -30.92
N LEU A 343 24.25 -18.05 -31.04
CA LEU A 343 23.13 -18.58 -30.28
C LEU A 343 22.21 -19.36 -31.23
N ILE A 344 22.51 -20.64 -31.42
CA ILE A 344 21.84 -21.50 -32.41
C ILE A 344 20.57 -22.08 -31.80
N ARG A 345 19.46 -22.03 -32.54
CA ARG A 345 18.17 -22.61 -32.12
C ARG A 345 17.97 -23.95 -32.82
N THR A 346 17.95 -25.07 -32.10
CA THR A 346 17.79 -26.40 -32.70
C THR A 346 16.84 -27.26 -31.87
N ASN A 347 15.76 -27.79 -32.49
CA ASN A 347 14.83 -28.74 -31.87
C ASN A 347 14.30 -28.32 -30.47
N GLY A 348 14.02 -27.02 -30.28
CA GLY A 348 13.54 -26.48 -29.00
C GLY A 348 14.60 -26.30 -27.93
N GLN A 349 15.88 -26.53 -28.26
CA GLN A 349 17.04 -26.23 -27.42
C GLN A 349 17.80 -25.02 -27.99
N LEU A 350 18.43 -24.26 -27.10
CA LEU A 350 19.34 -23.18 -27.48
C LEU A 350 20.77 -23.66 -27.26
N ILE A 351 21.63 -23.48 -28.23
CA ILE A 351 23.06 -23.80 -28.13
C ILE A 351 23.82 -22.49 -28.16
N LEU A 352 24.58 -22.23 -27.10
CA LEU A 352 25.47 -21.09 -27.02
C LEU A 352 26.89 -21.59 -27.26
N ASP A 353 27.49 -21.15 -28.36
CA ASP A 353 28.82 -21.57 -28.80
C ASP A 353 29.65 -20.34 -29.16
N GLY A 354 30.80 -20.15 -28.50
CA GLY A 354 31.63 -18.97 -28.74
C GLY A 354 32.88 -18.92 -27.88
N ASN A 355 33.62 -17.82 -28.01
CA ASN A 355 34.90 -17.63 -27.34
C ASN A 355 34.82 -16.52 -26.29
N MET A 356 35.50 -16.71 -25.17
CA MET A 356 35.68 -15.73 -24.10
C MET A 356 37.00 -15.98 -23.38
N ASN A 357 37.79 -14.94 -23.09
CA ASN A 357 39.09 -15.03 -22.40
C ASN A 357 40.09 -16.04 -23.01
N GLY A 358 40.07 -16.22 -24.33
CA GLY A 358 40.92 -17.20 -25.02
C GLY A 358 40.45 -18.66 -24.91
N GLU A 359 39.30 -18.91 -24.28
CA GLU A 359 38.69 -20.23 -24.19
C GLU A 359 37.46 -20.34 -25.13
N SER A 360 37.28 -21.53 -25.72
CA SER A 360 36.08 -21.89 -26.47
C SER A 360 35.06 -22.50 -25.51
N LEU A 361 33.84 -21.97 -25.53
CA LEU A 361 32.71 -22.36 -24.70
C LEU A 361 31.56 -22.85 -25.57
N GLU A 362 31.17 -24.11 -25.40
CA GLU A 362 30.00 -24.70 -26.05
C GLU A 362 29.05 -25.21 -24.96
N MET A 363 27.77 -24.83 -25.02
CA MET A 363 26.79 -25.28 -24.03
C MET A 363 25.37 -25.33 -24.59
N ILE A 364 24.58 -26.25 -24.06
CA ILE A 364 23.15 -26.38 -24.33
C ILE A 364 22.38 -25.69 -23.20
N LEU A 365 21.44 -24.80 -23.56
CA LEU A 365 20.60 -24.06 -22.64
C LEU A 365 19.19 -24.64 -22.66
N ARG A 366 18.77 -25.19 -21.53
CA ARG A 366 17.41 -25.70 -21.32
C ARG A 366 16.61 -24.72 -20.48
N LYS A 367 15.51 -24.20 -21.01
CA LYS A 367 14.63 -23.29 -20.27
C LYS A 367 13.96 -24.03 -19.09
N TYR A 368 13.91 -23.38 -17.92
CA TYR A 368 13.21 -23.87 -16.73
C TYR A 368 11.68 -23.87 -16.89
#